data_AF-K4P5Q7-F1
#
_entry.id   AF-K4P5Q7-F1
#
_cell.length_a   1.000
_cell.length_b   1.000
_cell.length_c   1.000
_cell.angle_alpha   90.00
_cell.angle_beta   90.00
_cell.angle_gamma   90.00
#
_symmetry.space_group_name_H-M   'P 1'
#
loop_
_entity.id
_entity.type
_entity.pdbx_description
1 polymer ?
#
loop_
_entity_poly.entity_id
_entity_poly.type
_entity_poly.pdbx_seq_one_letter_code
_entity_poly.pdbx_strand_id
1 'polypeptide(L)'
;MTEKTTLPEKQKLQDKIQKMQAKLRAIEAREKEKEAKKLAKAKDDLFKVLVDLGLSGVEPAKLKSFLSQHKASLLGTPQAITQPAQSEQS
;
A
#
# COMPACT_ATOMS: atom_id res chain seq x y z
N MET A 1 -31.75 -10.86 -40.66
CA MET A 1 -32.08 -9.42 -40.74
C MET A 1 -30.83 -8.65 -40.36
N THR A 2 -30.16 -8.03 -41.32
CA THR A 2 -28.94 -7.27 -41.06
C THR A 2 -29.36 -5.82 -40.82
N GLU A 3 -29.49 -5.42 -39.56
CA GLU A 3 -29.82 -4.05 -39.20
C GLU A 3 -28.72 -3.12 -39.73
N LYS A 4 -29.05 -2.38 -40.79
CA LYS A 4 -28.20 -1.30 -41.31
C LYS A 4 -28.29 -0.15 -40.32
N THR A 5 -27.41 -0.13 -39.32
CA THR A 5 -27.24 1.05 -38.47
C THR A 5 -27.03 2.26 -39.37
N THR A 6 -27.91 3.25 -39.26
CA THR A 6 -27.85 4.44 -40.10
C THR A 6 -26.58 5.26 -39.75
N LEU A 7 -25.99 5.95 -40.73
CA LEU A 7 -24.82 6.82 -40.53
C LEU A 7 -24.92 7.74 -39.28
N PRO A 8 -26.07 8.37 -39.00
CA PRO A 8 -26.28 9.17 -37.79
C PRO A 8 -26.21 8.39 -36.47
N GLU A 9 -26.70 7.15 -36.45
CA GLU A 9 -26.65 6.29 -35.26
C GLU A 9 -25.24 5.80 -34.98
N LYS A 10 -24.47 5.51 -36.03
CA LYS A 10 -23.05 5.15 -35.91
C LYS A 10 -22.23 6.29 -35.32
N GLN A 11 -22.53 7.53 -35.70
CA GLN A 11 -21.91 8.74 -35.14
C GLN A 11 -22.26 8.89 -33.64
N LYS A 12 -23.55 8.80 -33.29
CA LYS A 12 -23.98 8.85 -31.87
C LYS A 12 -23.32 7.77 -31.01
N LEU A 13 -23.13 6.57 -31.56
CA LEU A 13 -22.40 5.48 -30.90
C LEU A 13 -20.93 5.83 -30.70
N GLN A 14 -20.25 6.39 -31.71
CA GLN A 14 -18.87 6.87 -31.56
C GLN A 14 -18.73 7.94 -30.48
N ASP A 15 -19.60 8.95 -30.46
CA ASP A 15 -19.59 9.99 -29.43
C ASP A 15 -19.78 9.40 -28.03
N LYS A 16 -20.68 8.43 -27.89
CA LYS A 16 -20.92 7.74 -26.61
C LYS A 16 -19.70 6.93 -26.17
N ILE A 17 -19.04 6.22 -27.10
CA ILE A 17 -17.82 5.46 -26.82
C ILE A 17 -16.69 6.40 -26.38
N GLN A 18 -16.47 7.52 -27.09
CA GLN A 18 -15.45 8.50 -26.72
C GLN A 18 -15.71 9.12 -25.34
N LYS A 19 -16.97 9.45 -25.05
CA LYS A 19 -17.35 9.98 -23.73
C LYS A 19 -17.11 8.96 -22.61
N MET A 20 -17.39 7.68 -22.87
CA MET A 20 -17.10 6.61 -21.90
C MET A 20 -15.60 6.39 -21.71
N GLN A 21 -14.81 6.40 -22.79
CA GLN A 21 -13.34 6.31 -22.70
C GLN A 21 -12.72 7.48 -21.93
N ALA A 22 -13.23 8.69 -22.12
CA ALA A 22 -12.80 9.87 -21.36
C ALA A 22 -13.12 9.72 -19.87
N LYS A 23 -14.32 9.23 -19.53
CA LYS A 23 -14.69 8.94 -18.13
C LYS A 23 -13.79 7.88 -17.51
N LEU A 24 -13.50 6.79 -18.23
CA LEU A 24 -12.62 5.73 -17.74
C LEU A 24 -11.22 6.28 -17.43
N ARG A 25 -10.62 7.03 -18.37
CA ARG A 25 -9.31 7.67 -18.14
C ARG A 25 -9.31 8.63 -16.96
N ALA A 26 -10.37 9.41 -16.78
CA ALA A 26 -10.48 10.33 -15.64
C ALA A 26 -10.58 9.58 -14.30
N ILE A 27 -11.28 8.44 -14.26
CA ILE A 27 -11.36 7.58 -13.08
C ILE A 27 -9.98 6.97 -12.77
N GLU A 28 -9.32 6.39 -13.77
CA GLU A 28 -7.98 5.79 -13.61
C GLU A 28 -6.95 6.80 -13.11
N ALA A 29 -6.95 8.02 -13.66
CA ALA A 29 -6.04 9.08 -13.23
C ALA A 29 -6.28 9.46 -11.76
N ARG A 30 -7.55 9.57 -11.35
CA ARG A 30 -7.93 9.90 -9.97
C ARG A 30 -7.57 8.78 -8.98
N GLU A 31 -7.74 7.53 -9.37
CA GLU A 31 -7.37 6.37 -8.56
C GLU A 31 -5.85 6.31 -8.38
N LYS A 32 -5.08 6.46 -9.47
CA LYS A 32 -3.62 6.50 -9.43
C LYS A 32 -3.09 7.62 -8.53
N GLU A 33 -3.69 8.81 -8.59
CA GLU A 33 -3.28 9.91 -7.72
C GLU A 33 -3.57 9.61 -6.24
N LYS A 34 -4.74 9.05 -5.93
CA LYS A 34 -5.10 8.66 -4.54
C LYS A 34 -4.17 7.58 -4.00
N GLU A 35 -3.88 6.55 -4.80
CA GLU A 35 -2.95 5.48 -4.46
C GLU A 35 -1.54 6.02 -4.22
N ALA A 36 -1.05 6.90 -5.12
CA ALA A 36 0.25 7.54 -4.97
C ALA A 36 0.34 8.37 -3.69
N LYS A 37 -0.70 9.15 -3.36
CA LYS A 37 -0.77 9.92 -2.10
C LYS A 37 -0.76 9.02 -0.87
N LYS A 38 -1.53 7.93 -0.87
CA LYS A 38 -1.54 6.95 0.23
C LYS A 38 -0.16 6.30 0.40
N LEU A 39 0.47 5.91 -0.70
CA LEU A 39 1.81 5.31 -0.68
C LEU A 39 2.86 6.29 -0.17
N ALA A 40 2.81 7.55 -0.61
CA ALA A 40 3.71 8.60 -0.14
C ALA A 40 3.56 8.82 1.38
N LYS A 41 2.32 8.88 1.88
CA LYS A 41 2.05 8.98 3.32
C LYS A 41 2.57 7.78 4.09
N ALA A 42 2.33 6.55 3.61
CA ALA A 42 2.84 5.34 4.26
C ALA A 42 4.37 5.30 4.28
N LYS A 43 5.04 5.79 3.23
CA LYS A 43 6.50 5.93 3.19
C LYS A 43 7.01 6.97 4.18
N ASP A 44 6.34 8.11 4.30
CA ASP A 44 6.68 9.16 5.26
C ASP A 44 6.50 8.67 6.71
N ASP A 45 5.38 8.01 7.00
CA ASP A 45 5.10 7.41 8.31
C ASP A 45 6.15 6.34 8.65
N LEU A 46 6.52 5.47 7.70
CA LEU A 46 7.60 4.50 7.88
C LEU A 46 8.95 5.19 8.12
N PHE A 47 9.27 6.25 7.38
CA PHE A 47 10.52 6.98 7.54
C PHE A 47 10.62 7.62 8.93
N LYS A 48 9.53 8.22 9.43
CA LYS A 48 9.46 8.75 10.81
C LYS A 48 9.76 7.66 11.85
N VAL A 49 9.11 6.50 11.73
CA VAL A 49 9.38 5.36 12.61
C VAL A 49 10.85 4.93 12.54
N LEU A 50 11.46 4.90 11.35
CA LEU A 50 12.87 4.59 11.21
C LEU A 50 13.77 5.66 11.84
N VAL A 51 13.43 6.94 11.75
CA VAL A 51 14.16 8.05 12.40
C VAL A 51 14.06 7.94 13.92
N ASP A 52 12.86 7.71 14.46
CA ASP A 52 12.63 7.57 15.91
C ASP A 52 13.39 6.36 16.49
N LEU A 53 13.55 5.31 15.69
CA LEU A 53 14.38 4.15 16.03
C LEU A 53 15.89 4.38 15.85
N GLY A 54 16.31 5.57 15.40
CA GLY A 54 17.72 5.89 15.12
C GLY A 54 18.29 5.18 13.90
N LEU A 55 17.43 4.67 13.01
CA LEU A 55 17.80 3.88 11.84
C LEU A 55 17.85 4.70 10.53
N SER A 56 17.63 6.01 10.60
CA SER A 56 17.74 6.92 9.45
C SER A 56 19.20 7.01 8.99
N GLY A 57 19.52 6.40 7.85
CA GLY A 57 20.89 6.33 7.32
C GLY A 57 21.54 4.94 7.42
N VAL A 58 20.84 3.95 7.98
CA VAL A 58 21.30 2.56 7.99
C VAL A 58 21.17 1.97 6.58
N GLU A 59 22.22 1.30 6.10
CA GLU A 59 22.19 0.62 4.81
C GLU A 59 21.04 -0.40 4.71
N PRO A 60 20.39 -0.55 3.54
CA PRO A 60 19.22 -1.42 3.38
C PRO A 60 19.43 -2.86 3.87
N ALA A 61 20.63 -3.42 3.68
CA ALA A 61 20.96 -4.77 4.14
C ALA A 61 21.00 -4.89 5.67
N LYS A 62 21.60 -3.90 6.34
CA LYS A 62 21.69 -3.84 7.81
C LYS A 62 20.33 -3.55 8.42
N LEU A 63 19.54 -2.68 7.80
CA LEU A 63 18.17 -2.40 8.20
C LEU A 63 17.30 -3.66 8.10
N LYS A 64 17.41 -4.40 6.98
CA LYS A 64 16.69 -5.67 6.81
C LYS A 64 17.09 -6.71 7.85
N SER A 65 18.39 -6.82 8.17
CA SER A 65 18.88 -7.72 9.21
C SER A 65 18.34 -7.34 10.59
N PHE A 66 18.43 -6.05 10.96
CA PHE A 66 17.88 -5.52 12.22
C PHE A 66 16.38 -5.78 12.35
N LEU A 67 15.59 -5.42 11.33
CA LEU A 67 14.14 -5.66 11.33
C LEU A 67 13.80 -7.16 11.42
N SER A 68 14.61 -8.03 10.82
CA SER A 68 14.42 -9.48 10.91
C SER A 68 14.77 -10.03 12.29
N GLN A 69 15.83 -9.50 12.93
CA GLN A 69 16.28 -9.91 14.26
C GLN A 69 15.33 -9.42 15.36
N HIS A 70 14.81 -8.20 15.21
CA HIS A 70 13.94 -7.56 16.19
C HIS A 70 12.45 -7.65 15.84
N LYS A 71 12.08 -8.47 14.84
CA LYS A 71 10.70 -8.63 14.33
C LYS A 71 9.67 -8.88 15.45
N ALA A 72 9.98 -9.75 16.41
CA ALA A 72 9.09 -10.07 17.52
C ALA A 72 8.93 -8.93 18.54
N SER A 73 10.01 -8.19 18.82
CA SER A 73 9.96 -6.99 19.69
C SER A 73 9.22 -5.83 19.02
N LEU A 74 9.38 -5.64 17.71
CA LEU A 74 8.77 -4.52 16.97
C LEU A 74 7.29 -4.73 16.65
N LEU A 75 6.87 -5.98 16.42
CA LEU A 75 5.48 -6.31 16.13
C LEU A 75 4.60 -6.39 17.38
N GLY A 76 5.14 -6.08 18.56
CA GLY A 76 4.39 -6.08 19.80
C GLY A 76 3.67 -7.40 20.02
N THR A 77 4.29 -8.55 19.72
CA THR A 77 3.77 -9.80 20.25
C THR A 77 3.80 -9.65 21.77
N PRO A 78 2.66 -9.74 22.47
CA PRO A 78 2.69 -9.74 23.92
C PRO A 78 3.60 -10.89 24.31
N GLN A 79 4.77 -10.57 24.88
CA GLN A 79 5.52 -11.59 25.58
C GLN A 79 4.58 -12.10 26.66
N ALA A 80 4.09 -13.32 26.51
CA ALA A 80 3.61 -14.07 27.65
C ALA A 80 4.81 -14.13 28.59
N ILE A 81 4.76 -13.34 29.66
CA ILE A 81 5.74 -13.36 30.74
C ILE A 81 5.62 -14.74 31.37
N THR A 82 6.34 -15.73 30.86
CA THR A 82 6.57 -16.96 31.62
C THR A 82 7.67 -16.61 32.61
N GLN A 83 7.26 -16.24 33.83
CA GLN A 83 8.18 -16.11 34.95
C GLN A 83 8.94 -17.43 35.10
N PRO A 84 10.26 -17.42 35.32
CA PRO A 84 10.95 -18.62 35.77
C PRO A 84 10.42 -18.93 37.17
N ALA A 85 9.71 -20.05 37.33
CA ALA A 85 9.40 -20.59 38.64
C ALA A 85 10.73 -20.81 39.37
N GLN A 86 10.96 -20.03 40.43
CA GLN A 86 12.06 -20.29 41.35
C GLN A 86 11.92 -21.73 41.84
N SER A 87 12.94 -22.53 41.56
CA SER A 87 13.15 -23.80 42.23
C SER A 87 13.36 -23.49 43.71
N GLU A 88 12.33 -23.71 44.52
CA GLU A 88 12.46 -23.77 45.96
C GLU A 88 12.96 -25.18 46.30
N GLN A 89 14.28 -25.32 46.45
CA GLN A 89 14.88 -26.37 47.27
C GLN A 89 14.79 -25.89 48.72
N SER A 90 14.01 -26.59 49.54
CA SER A 90 14.28 -26.85 50.96
C SER A 90 13.43 -28.04 51.41
#